data_AF-A0A7K1ZPS3-F1
#
_entry.id   AF-A0A7K1ZPS3-F1
#
_cell.length_a   1.000
_cell.length_b   1.000
_cell.length_c   1.000
_cell.angle_alpha   90.00
_cell.angle_beta   90.00
_cell.angle_gamma   90.00
#
_symmetry.space_group_name_H-M   'P 1'
#
loop_
_entity.id
_entity.type
_entity.pdbx_description
1 polymer ?
#
loop_
_entity_poly.entity_id
_entity_poly.type
_entity_poly.pdbx_seq_one_letter_code
_entity_poly.pdbx_strand_id
1 'polypeptide(L)'
;MQERLYGWSAPSALGMRWAVSILVLFPLVSLQVTLAIMTLVWGPPTAVPLLPFEATRLMLLSIAGLAVPWLLRPTMRPVLIPLILVCCVIGAAPVHSPHHAVRALAYVLNTPDLMRTTLLASLAGGLAGMLLIRGIILRATAQLSLAKGSTKWGNAEALKKPTKGLLLGKINNEYLRYDGDGHLITIAATRSGKGVGTVMPNLLSYTGSMIITDPKGENYAVTAAWRRDHLQQNIVALDPFDLTKEGGAQMATLNPVDFIDINGKDYVETAMMLAEMIIGRGHRTEDSHWKLEAKGLLFSFILHVASDETLANDRHLIKVRQLLTQGSDDMGKTLCAMKDSHLLQVREGAHRIEQKSDRERSGVFSTAQSHTHFLSSPRMQYVLASTNCNLEKLRKGKMTVYIVLPREYLSTFAPWLRLVISSCYYWCTHSAAKKPTVTQ
;
A
#
# COMPACT_ATOMS: atom_id res chain seq x y z
N MET A 1 25.16 -13.11 -8.22
CA MET A 1 25.15 -12.33 -9.48
C MET A 1 24.50 -10.97 -9.21
N GLN A 2 25.16 -10.06 -8.46
CA GLN A 2 24.65 -8.69 -8.27
C GLN A 2 25.69 -7.72 -7.67
N GLU A 3 26.96 -7.82 -8.07
CA GLU A 3 28.03 -6.98 -7.52
C GLU A 3 28.81 -6.15 -8.56
N ARG A 4 28.30 -5.94 -9.79
CA ARG A 4 29.16 -5.44 -10.88
C ARG A 4 28.71 -4.24 -11.72
N LEU A 5 27.75 -3.40 -11.32
CA LEU A 5 27.26 -2.36 -12.26
C LEU A 5 27.19 -0.89 -11.84
N TYR A 6 27.72 -0.46 -10.70
CA TYR A 6 27.89 0.99 -10.47
C TYR A 6 29.21 1.34 -9.77
N GLY A 7 30.29 1.32 -10.56
CA GLY A 7 31.58 1.89 -10.18
C GLY A 7 31.54 3.41 -10.29
N TRP A 8 31.02 4.09 -9.26
CA TRP A 8 31.32 5.49 -8.97
C TRP A 8 31.72 5.57 -7.50
N SER A 9 33.03 5.61 -7.24
CA SER A 9 33.53 5.99 -5.92
C SER A 9 33.07 7.42 -5.64
N ALA A 10 32.29 7.60 -4.56
CA ALA A 10 32.02 8.92 -4.04
C ALA A 10 33.37 9.63 -3.82
N PRO A 11 33.55 10.88 -4.29
CA PRO A 11 34.80 11.58 -4.06
C PRO A 11 35.04 11.63 -2.55
N SER A 12 36.24 11.24 -2.13
CA SER A 12 36.63 11.28 -0.72
C SER A 12 36.33 12.67 -0.15
N ALA A 13 35.98 12.75 1.13
CA ALA A 13 35.73 14.03 1.81
C ALA A 13 36.88 15.04 1.61
N LEU A 14 38.09 14.55 1.33
CA LEU A 14 39.25 15.32 0.92
C LEU A 14 39.07 15.96 -0.47
N GLY A 15 38.63 15.21 -1.49
CA GLY A 15 38.36 15.72 -2.84
C GLY A 15 37.23 16.76 -2.87
N MET A 16 36.23 16.61 -2.02
CA MET A 16 35.15 17.59 -1.88
C MET A 16 35.63 18.89 -1.20
N ARG A 17 36.56 18.81 -0.24
CA ARG A 17 37.22 19.98 0.37
C ARG A 17 38.08 20.75 -0.63
N TRP A 18 38.84 20.07 -1.48
CA TRP A 18 39.61 20.71 -2.56
C TRP A 18 38.70 21.35 -3.61
N ALA A 19 37.62 20.68 -4.00
CA ALA A 19 36.64 21.25 -4.93
C ALA A 19 36.00 22.52 -4.37
N VAL A 20 35.65 22.56 -3.07
CA VAL A 20 35.10 23.74 -2.39
C VAL A 20 36.13 24.87 -2.29
N SER A 21 37.39 24.57 -1.97
CA SER A 21 38.46 25.58 -1.95
C SER A 21 38.71 26.19 -3.34
N ILE A 22 38.69 25.37 -4.40
CA ILE A 22 38.83 25.82 -5.80
C ILE A 22 37.59 26.63 -6.24
N LEU A 23 36.39 26.21 -5.82
CA LEU A 23 35.11 26.90 -6.06
C LEU A 23 35.00 28.27 -5.39
N VAL A 24 35.71 28.49 -4.28
CA VAL A 24 35.60 29.73 -3.49
C VAL A 24 36.76 30.67 -3.77
N LEU A 25 38.00 30.18 -3.78
CA LEU A 25 39.19 31.05 -3.91
C LEU A 25 39.38 31.57 -5.33
N PHE A 26 39.12 30.76 -6.36
CA PHE A 26 39.41 31.14 -7.74
C PHE A 26 38.46 32.24 -8.28
N PRO A 27 37.14 32.19 -8.03
CA PRO A 27 36.21 33.27 -8.34
C PRO A 27 36.49 34.57 -7.60
N LEU A 28 36.90 34.49 -6.33
CA LEU A 28 37.21 35.67 -5.51
C LEU A 28 38.44 36.41 -6.05
N VAL A 29 39.51 35.68 -6.37
CA VAL A 29 40.72 36.26 -6.97
C VAL A 29 40.40 36.83 -8.37
N SER A 30 39.61 36.11 -9.16
CA SER A 30 39.19 36.54 -10.49
C SER A 30 38.31 37.81 -10.46
N LEU A 31 37.38 37.91 -9.52
CA LEU A 31 36.50 39.07 -9.35
C LEU A 31 37.28 40.29 -8.84
N GLN A 32 38.23 40.09 -7.91
CA GLN A 32 39.14 41.14 -7.44
C GLN A 32 40.03 41.68 -8.55
N VAL A 33 40.57 40.80 -9.39
CA VAL A 33 41.34 41.20 -10.58
C VAL A 33 40.45 41.99 -11.54
N THR A 34 39.23 41.52 -11.82
CA THR A 34 38.28 42.19 -12.73
C THR A 34 37.88 43.57 -12.22
N LEU A 35 37.56 43.73 -10.93
CA LEU A 35 37.23 45.02 -10.31
C LEU A 35 38.42 45.98 -10.33
N ALA A 36 39.63 45.51 -10.01
CA ALA A 36 40.85 46.32 -10.07
C ALA A 36 41.15 46.83 -11.49
N ILE A 37 40.85 46.03 -12.51
CA ILE A 37 40.98 46.42 -13.93
C ILE A 37 39.92 47.43 -14.33
N MET A 38 38.66 47.24 -13.92
CA MET A 38 37.60 48.21 -14.23
C MET A 38 37.88 49.58 -13.59
N THR A 39 38.42 49.61 -12.38
CA THR A 39 38.86 50.86 -11.74
C THR A 39 40.06 51.51 -12.43
N LEU A 40 40.93 50.74 -13.10
CA LEU A 40 42.04 51.30 -13.88
C LEU A 40 41.59 51.84 -15.24
N VAL A 41 40.58 51.25 -15.85
CA VAL A 41 40.10 51.61 -17.19
C VAL A 41 39.12 52.78 -17.14
N TRP A 42 38.32 52.89 -16.07
CA TRP A 42 37.26 53.90 -15.92
C TRP A 42 37.50 54.88 -14.76
N GLY A 43 38.66 54.80 -14.10
CA GLY A 43 39.08 55.73 -13.05
C GLY A 43 39.53 57.11 -13.58
N PRO A 44 39.71 58.11 -12.70
CA PRO A 44 40.05 59.48 -13.10
C PRO A 44 41.36 59.56 -13.91
N PRO A 45 41.51 60.58 -14.79
CA PRO A 45 42.40 60.56 -15.97
C PRO A 45 43.91 60.69 -15.68
N THR A 46 44.36 60.48 -14.44
CA THR A 46 45.78 60.55 -14.05
C THR A 46 46.48 59.19 -13.98
N ALA A 47 45.79 58.09 -14.29
CA ALA A 47 46.39 56.76 -14.41
C ALA A 47 46.75 56.46 -15.88
N VAL A 48 47.96 55.94 -16.12
CA VAL A 48 48.43 55.49 -17.44
C VAL A 48 47.38 54.55 -18.05
N PRO A 49 46.89 54.79 -19.28
CA PRO A 49 45.79 54.02 -19.81
C PRO A 49 46.27 52.59 -20.08
N LEU A 50 45.68 51.62 -19.38
CA LEU A 50 45.66 50.25 -19.88
C LEU A 50 44.92 50.32 -21.22
N LEU A 51 45.62 50.01 -22.31
CA LEU A 51 45.00 49.94 -23.63
C LEU A 51 43.73 49.06 -23.52
N PRO A 52 42.57 49.45 -24.09
CA PRO A 52 41.29 48.74 -23.94
C PRO A 52 41.40 47.23 -24.19
N PHE A 53 42.37 46.84 -25.01
CA PHE A 53 42.71 45.47 -25.36
C PHE A 53 43.25 44.62 -24.19
N GLU A 54 44.06 45.18 -23.29
CA GLU A 54 44.63 44.43 -22.16
C GLU A 54 43.61 44.19 -21.04
N ALA A 55 42.74 45.17 -20.80
CA ALA A 55 41.63 45.03 -19.86
C ALA A 55 40.63 43.95 -20.30
N THR A 56 40.34 43.90 -21.60
CA THR A 56 39.45 42.88 -22.19
C THR A 56 40.03 41.48 -22.03
N ARG A 57 41.35 41.31 -22.17
CA ARG A 57 42.04 40.00 -22.00
C ARG A 57 41.98 39.48 -20.56
N LEU A 58 42.25 40.34 -19.59
CA LEU A 58 42.20 39.95 -18.18
C LEU A 58 40.76 39.67 -17.71
N MET A 59 39.77 40.36 -18.28
CA MET A 59 38.36 40.07 -18.05
C MET A 59 37.96 38.70 -18.65
N LEU A 60 38.46 38.35 -19.84
CA LEU A 60 38.24 37.04 -20.45
C LEU A 60 38.88 35.89 -19.66
N LEU A 61 40.10 36.07 -19.14
CA LEU A 61 40.75 35.09 -18.25
C LEU A 61 39.98 34.90 -16.94
N SER A 62 39.41 35.99 -16.44
CA SER A 62 38.58 35.97 -15.23
C SER A 62 37.27 35.20 -15.45
N ILE A 63 36.59 35.46 -16.57
CA ILE A 63 35.39 34.72 -16.97
C ILE A 63 35.70 33.23 -17.17
N ALA A 64 36.85 32.89 -17.76
CA ALA A 64 37.30 31.51 -17.89
C ALA A 64 37.46 30.83 -16.52
N GLY A 65 38.12 31.50 -15.56
CA GLY A 65 38.30 31.02 -14.19
C GLY A 65 36.99 30.81 -13.43
N LEU A 66 36.00 31.69 -13.64
CA LEU A 66 34.65 31.57 -13.06
C LEU A 66 33.85 30.39 -13.64
N ALA A 67 34.16 29.98 -14.88
CA ALA A 67 33.48 28.87 -15.55
C ALA A 67 34.06 27.48 -15.20
N VAL A 68 35.32 27.40 -14.74
CA VAL A 68 36.01 26.13 -14.39
C VAL A 68 35.22 25.24 -13.43
N PRO A 69 34.60 25.75 -12.34
CA PRO A 69 33.88 24.89 -11.41
C PRO A 69 32.66 24.18 -11.98
N TRP A 70 32.07 24.75 -13.04
CA TRP A 70 30.91 24.20 -13.71
C TRP A 70 31.26 22.99 -14.61
N LEU A 71 32.54 22.73 -14.87
CA LEU A 71 33.03 21.51 -15.55
C LEU A 71 32.78 20.22 -14.75
N LEU A 72 32.50 20.33 -13.45
CA LEU A 72 32.11 19.19 -12.61
C LEU A 72 30.76 18.58 -13.01
N ARG A 73 29.93 19.31 -13.79
CA ARG A 73 28.66 18.80 -14.34
C ARG A 73 28.87 18.25 -15.76
N PRO A 74 28.71 16.93 -16.00
CA PRO A 74 29.02 16.32 -17.30
C PRO A 74 28.25 16.91 -18.48
N THR A 75 27.02 17.40 -18.25
CA THR A 75 26.14 17.96 -19.27
C THR A 75 26.56 19.34 -19.78
N MET A 76 27.35 20.10 -19.01
CA MET A 76 27.79 21.46 -19.38
C MET A 76 29.16 21.47 -20.07
N ARG A 77 29.90 20.36 -19.99
CA ARG A 77 31.25 20.20 -20.57
C ARG A 77 31.36 20.52 -22.06
N PRO A 78 30.45 20.08 -22.96
CA PRO A 78 30.62 20.32 -24.40
C PRO A 78 30.53 21.80 -24.80
N VAL A 79 29.93 22.65 -23.95
CA VAL A 79 29.84 24.10 -24.19
C VAL A 79 30.94 24.86 -23.44
N LEU A 80 31.21 24.48 -22.19
CA LEU A 80 32.16 25.21 -21.33
C LEU A 80 33.62 24.93 -21.68
N ILE A 81 33.98 23.70 -22.10
CA ILE A 81 35.37 23.38 -22.47
C ILE A 81 35.86 24.22 -23.66
N PRO A 82 35.13 24.31 -24.79
CA PRO A 82 35.53 25.18 -25.89
C PRO A 82 35.59 26.65 -25.50
N LEU A 83 34.62 27.14 -24.72
CA LEU A 83 34.58 28.53 -24.27
C LEU A 83 35.77 28.88 -23.39
N ILE A 84 36.10 28.04 -22.40
CA ILE A 84 37.26 28.23 -21.51
C ILE A 84 38.56 28.17 -22.32
N LEU A 85 38.69 27.24 -23.27
CA LEU A 85 39.86 27.16 -24.15
C LEU A 85 40.02 28.44 -24.99
N VAL A 86 38.94 28.95 -25.59
CA VAL A 86 38.96 30.20 -26.38
C VAL A 86 39.34 31.39 -25.50
N CYS A 87 38.76 31.52 -24.30
CA CYS A 87 39.09 32.60 -23.37
C CYS A 87 40.53 32.52 -22.86
N CYS A 88 41.05 31.31 -22.60
CA CYS A 88 42.43 31.10 -22.20
C CYS A 88 43.43 31.36 -23.34
N VAL A 89 43.12 30.96 -24.58
CA VAL A 89 43.98 31.20 -25.74
C VAL A 89 44.04 32.68 -26.08
N ILE A 90 42.91 33.38 -26.05
CA ILE A 90 42.86 34.85 -26.27
C ILE A 90 43.51 35.59 -25.10
N GLY A 91 43.37 35.07 -23.87
CA GLY A 91 43.94 35.62 -22.65
C GLY A 91 45.44 35.41 -22.47
N ALA A 92 46.01 34.31 -22.96
CA ALA A 92 47.40 33.91 -22.75
C ALA A 92 48.39 34.48 -23.79
N ALA A 93 47.94 35.29 -24.75
CA ALA A 93 48.85 36.10 -25.55
C ALA A 93 49.65 37.05 -24.63
N PRO A 94 50.97 37.26 -24.85
CA PRO A 94 51.86 37.83 -23.85
C PRO A 94 51.33 39.15 -23.30
N VAL A 95 50.96 39.14 -22.03
CA VAL A 95 50.59 40.32 -21.24
C VAL A 95 51.89 41.07 -20.94
N HIS A 96 52.04 42.29 -21.45
CA HIS A 96 53.25 43.04 -21.20
C HIS A 96 53.26 43.57 -19.75
N SER A 97 54.24 43.07 -18.98
CA SER A 97 54.81 43.63 -17.75
C SER A 97 53.96 43.53 -16.44
N PRO A 98 54.36 42.66 -15.48
CA PRO A 98 53.79 42.55 -14.12
C PRO A 98 53.72 43.86 -13.33
N HIS A 99 54.47 44.89 -13.75
CA HIS A 99 54.56 46.18 -13.06
C HIS A 99 53.24 46.98 -13.07
N HIS A 100 52.35 46.76 -14.06
CA HIS A 100 51.07 47.48 -14.12
C HIS A 100 50.05 46.99 -13.07
N ALA A 101 49.97 45.68 -12.84
CA ALA A 101 49.12 45.10 -11.80
C ALA A 101 49.59 45.51 -10.39
N VAL A 102 50.91 45.57 -10.19
CA VAL A 102 51.50 46.02 -8.92
C VAL A 102 51.23 47.52 -8.66
N ARG A 103 51.30 48.36 -9.70
CA ARG A 103 50.97 49.80 -9.58
C ARG A 103 49.48 50.05 -9.31
N ALA A 104 48.61 49.29 -9.96
CA ALA A 104 47.18 49.31 -9.71
C ALA A 104 46.84 48.98 -8.25
N LEU A 105 47.44 47.91 -7.73
CA LEU A 105 47.27 47.49 -6.34
C LEU A 105 47.82 48.53 -5.35
N ALA A 106 49.00 49.10 -5.64
CA ALA A 106 49.60 50.16 -4.83
C ALA A 106 48.74 51.43 -4.79
N TYR A 107 48.10 51.80 -5.91
CA TYR A 107 47.21 52.95 -5.98
C TYR A 107 45.94 52.76 -5.13
N VAL A 108 45.33 51.58 -5.18
CA VAL A 108 44.15 51.23 -4.36
C VAL A 108 44.51 51.22 -2.88
N LEU A 109 45.67 50.66 -2.50
CA LEU A 109 46.13 50.60 -1.11
C LEU A 109 46.49 51.99 -0.53
N ASN A 110 46.99 52.90 -1.38
CA ASN A 110 47.38 54.25 -0.95
C ASN A 110 46.24 55.28 -1.00
N THR A 111 45.05 54.91 -1.47
CA THR A 111 43.89 55.81 -1.56
C THR A 111 42.80 55.36 -0.57
N PRO A 112 42.66 56.00 0.62
CA PRO A 112 41.88 55.45 1.74
C PRO A 112 40.40 55.19 1.43
N ASP A 113 39.75 56.11 0.71
CA ASP A 113 38.33 56.00 0.38
C ASP A 113 38.07 54.90 -0.67
N LEU A 114 38.98 54.77 -1.64
CA LEU A 114 38.92 53.73 -2.65
C LEU A 114 39.19 52.36 -2.03
N MET A 115 40.17 52.25 -1.13
CA MET A 115 40.43 51.02 -0.37
C MET A 115 39.19 50.59 0.41
N ARG A 116 38.56 51.50 1.17
CA ARG A 116 37.40 51.19 2.03
C ARG A 116 36.19 50.74 1.21
N THR A 117 35.89 51.41 0.12
CA THR A 117 34.77 51.05 -0.78
C THR A 117 35.01 49.71 -1.47
N THR A 118 36.24 49.44 -1.91
CA THR A 118 36.60 48.17 -2.55
C THR A 118 36.54 47.00 -1.55
N LEU A 119 36.96 47.22 -0.31
CA LEU A 119 36.90 46.23 0.76
C LEU A 119 35.46 45.92 1.18
N LEU A 120 34.62 46.95 1.33
CA LEU A 120 33.19 46.80 1.64
C LEU A 120 32.42 46.09 0.51
N ALA A 121 32.67 46.47 -0.75
CA ALA A 121 32.07 45.80 -1.90
C ALA A 121 32.50 44.32 -1.99
N SER A 122 33.76 44.01 -1.68
CA SER A 122 34.28 42.64 -1.67
C SER A 122 33.66 41.79 -0.56
N LEU A 123 33.52 42.35 0.64
CA LEU A 123 32.87 41.67 1.77
C LEU A 123 31.38 41.45 1.49
N ALA A 124 30.68 42.45 0.96
CA ALA A 124 29.27 42.35 0.62
C ALA A 124 29.02 41.34 -0.51
N GLY A 125 29.84 41.37 -1.57
CA GLY A 125 29.77 40.42 -2.68
C GLY A 125 30.09 38.98 -2.24
N GLY A 126 31.11 38.80 -1.38
CA GLY A 126 31.46 37.50 -0.81
C GLY A 126 30.35 36.93 0.07
N LEU A 127 29.71 37.77 0.90
CA LEU A 127 28.60 37.36 1.75
C LEU A 127 27.36 37.02 0.91
N ALA A 128 27.00 37.85 -0.08
CA ALA A 128 25.89 37.60 -0.98
C ALA A 128 26.09 36.30 -1.78
N GLY A 129 27.31 36.05 -2.29
CA GLY A 129 27.68 34.81 -2.97
C GLY A 129 27.56 33.58 -2.06
N MET A 130 28.04 33.66 -0.81
CA MET A 130 27.89 32.59 0.18
C MET A 130 26.42 32.28 0.48
N LEU A 131 25.58 33.30 0.65
CA LEU A 131 24.15 33.12 0.90
C LEU A 131 23.42 32.52 -0.30
N LEU A 132 23.77 32.92 -1.53
CA LEU A 132 23.24 32.36 -2.77
C LEU A 132 23.60 30.89 -2.93
N ILE A 133 24.88 30.54 -2.73
CA ILE A 133 25.36 29.15 -2.78
C ILE A 133 24.68 28.32 -1.70
N ARG A 134 24.56 28.82 -0.47
CA ARG A 134 23.82 28.15 0.61
C ARG A 134 22.36 27.92 0.23
N GLY A 135 21.68 28.91 -0.35
CA GLY A 135 20.31 28.78 -0.84
C GLY A 135 20.16 27.74 -1.95
N ILE A 136 21.10 27.69 -2.90
CA ILE A 136 21.13 26.69 -3.98
C ILE A 136 21.37 25.28 -3.41
N ILE A 137 22.30 25.11 -2.47
CA ILE A 137 22.57 23.83 -1.82
C ILE A 137 21.36 23.35 -1.03
N LEU A 138 20.71 24.23 -0.25
CA LEU A 138 19.50 23.90 0.51
C LEU A 138 18.33 23.51 -0.41
N ARG A 139 18.15 24.20 -1.55
CA ARG A 139 17.13 23.81 -2.54
C ARG A 139 17.45 22.51 -3.26
N ALA A 140 18.70 22.30 -3.66
CA ALA A 140 19.13 21.07 -4.32
C ALA A 140 18.99 19.86 -3.39
N THR A 141 19.40 19.99 -2.12
CA THR A 141 19.26 18.94 -1.11
C THR A 141 17.80 18.68 -0.73
N ALA A 142 16.94 19.71 -0.71
CA ALA A 142 15.50 19.54 -0.52
C ALA A 142 14.84 18.77 -1.67
N GLN A 143 15.25 19.01 -2.93
CA GLN A 143 14.73 18.31 -4.11
C GLN A 143 15.30 16.90 -4.31
N LEU A 144 16.46 16.59 -3.72
CA LEU A 144 17.15 15.30 -3.87
C LEU A 144 16.51 14.11 -3.14
N SER A 145 15.40 14.28 -2.42
CA SER A 145 14.85 13.25 -1.51
C SER A 145 13.50 12.63 -1.90
N LEU A 146 12.97 12.86 -3.09
CA LEU A 146 11.68 12.25 -3.49
C LEU A 146 11.77 11.17 -4.60
N ALA A 147 12.91 11.04 -5.28
CA ALA A 147 13.07 10.09 -6.39
C ALA A 147 13.21 8.62 -5.97
N LYS A 148 13.48 8.32 -4.69
CA LYS A 148 13.67 6.96 -4.15
C LYS A 148 12.63 6.56 -3.07
N GLY A 149 11.57 7.35 -2.91
CA GLY A 149 10.59 7.20 -1.84
C GLY A 149 11.00 7.95 -0.57
N SER A 150 10.00 8.43 0.18
CA SER A 150 10.15 9.22 1.41
C SER A 150 10.37 8.37 2.67
N THR A 151 10.70 7.08 2.50
CA THR A 151 10.89 6.14 3.61
C THR A 151 12.07 6.58 4.47
N LYS A 152 11.78 6.95 5.71
CA LYS A 152 12.75 7.29 6.73
C LYS A 152 12.49 6.42 7.96
N TRP A 153 13.55 6.06 8.67
CA TRP A 153 13.41 5.59 10.05
C TRP A 153 12.81 6.74 10.86
N GLY A 154 11.64 6.52 11.46
CA GLY A 154 11.00 7.50 12.33
C GLY A 154 11.77 7.64 13.64
N ASN A 155 11.79 8.85 14.20
CA ASN A 155 12.19 9.08 15.58
C ASN A 155 10.97 8.91 16.52
N ALA A 156 11.20 8.72 17.82
CA ALA A 156 10.12 8.53 18.80
C ALA A 156 9.12 9.71 18.83
N GLU A 157 9.56 10.92 18.46
CA GLU A 157 8.73 12.12 18.34
C GLU A 157 7.73 12.06 17.17
N ALA A 158 8.05 11.33 16.10
CA ALA A 158 7.15 11.15 14.95
C ALA A 158 6.01 10.16 15.23
N LEU A 159 6.11 9.38 16.31
CA LEU A 159 5.07 8.44 16.72
C LEU A 159 3.96 9.20 17.44
N LYS A 160 2.89 9.51 16.70
CA LYS A 160 1.63 9.95 17.33
C LYS A 160 1.15 8.84 18.27
N LYS A 161 0.65 9.24 19.44
CA LYS A 161 0.15 8.32 20.48
C LYS A 161 -1.37 8.48 20.63
N PRO A 162 -2.16 8.05 19.63
CA PRO A 162 -3.59 8.14 19.75
C PRO A 162 -4.06 7.23 20.89
N THR A 163 -5.10 7.66 21.60
CA THR A 163 -5.72 6.88 22.68
C THR A 163 -6.60 5.76 22.15
N LYS A 164 -6.91 5.78 20.85
CA LYS A 164 -7.78 4.83 20.12
C LYS A 164 -7.03 4.22 18.94
N GLY A 165 -7.63 3.19 18.35
CA GLY A 165 -7.07 2.50 17.18
C GLY A 165 -6.33 1.19 17.51
N LEU A 166 -5.75 0.59 16.47
CA LEU A 166 -5.05 -0.70 16.53
C LEU A 166 -3.76 -0.57 17.32
N LEU A 167 -3.53 -1.47 18.26
CA LEU A 167 -2.30 -1.51 19.05
C LEU A 167 -1.13 -2.00 18.18
N LEU A 168 -0.09 -1.18 18.08
CA LEU A 168 1.16 -1.50 17.38
C LEU A 168 2.21 -2.09 18.33
N GLY A 169 2.24 -1.63 19.58
CA GLY A 169 3.26 -2.02 20.55
C GLY A 169 3.32 -1.07 21.74
N LYS A 170 4.47 -1.04 22.41
CA LYS A 170 4.69 -0.25 23.63
C LYS A 170 6.10 0.34 23.63
N ILE A 171 6.23 1.62 23.94
CA ILE A 171 7.52 2.33 24.12
C ILE A 171 7.44 3.14 25.42
N ASN A 172 8.48 3.07 26.26
CA ASN A 172 8.58 3.83 27.53
C ASN A 172 7.32 3.73 28.40
N ASN A 173 6.80 2.51 28.55
CA ASN A 173 5.58 2.20 29.26
C ASN A 173 4.25 2.70 28.64
N GLU A 174 4.30 3.34 27.48
CA GLU A 174 3.12 3.87 26.78
C GLU A 174 2.76 3.04 25.56
N TYR A 175 1.46 2.85 25.33
CA TYR A 175 0.95 2.11 24.19
C TYR A 175 1.00 2.94 22.91
N LEU A 176 1.53 2.35 21.85
CA LEU A 176 1.49 2.90 20.50
C LEU A 176 0.27 2.36 19.78
N ARG A 177 -0.51 3.25 19.19
CA ARG A 177 -1.71 2.89 18.43
C ARG A 177 -1.71 3.55 17.05
N TYR A 178 -2.42 2.92 16.14
CA TYR A 178 -2.71 3.43 14.80
C TYR A 178 -4.20 3.62 14.63
N ASP A 179 -4.64 4.86 14.44
CA ASP A 179 -6.03 5.27 14.28
C ASP A 179 -6.39 5.72 12.86
N GLY A 180 -5.49 5.51 11.89
CA GLY A 180 -5.74 5.81 10.47
C GLY A 180 -6.55 4.72 9.75
N ASP A 181 -6.97 5.03 8.52
CA ASP A 181 -7.82 4.15 7.69
C ASP A 181 -7.07 2.97 7.05
N GLY A 182 -5.75 2.88 7.24
CA GLY A 182 -4.92 1.82 6.69
C GLY A 182 -5.09 0.47 7.40
N HIS A 183 -4.61 -0.59 6.75
CA HIS A 183 -4.57 -1.93 7.35
C HIS A 183 -3.27 -2.17 8.12
N LEU A 184 -3.35 -2.98 9.18
CA LEU A 184 -2.19 -3.44 9.93
C LEU A 184 -1.79 -4.85 9.47
N ILE A 185 -0.53 -5.00 9.06
CA ILE A 185 0.09 -6.30 8.82
C ILE A 185 1.19 -6.56 9.85
N THR A 186 1.16 -7.75 10.46
CA THR A 186 2.19 -8.18 11.41
C THR A 186 2.97 -9.36 10.83
N ILE A 187 4.25 -9.15 10.58
CA ILE A 187 5.16 -10.19 10.07
C ILE A 187 6.03 -10.66 11.23
N ALA A 188 5.88 -11.93 11.60
CA ALA A 188 6.59 -12.52 12.73
C ALA A 188 6.83 -14.02 12.47
N ALA A 189 8.00 -14.51 12.85
CA ALA A 189 8.31 -15.93 12.77
C ALA A 189 7.48 -16.75 13.78
N THR A 190 7.54 -18.08 13.66
CA THR A 190 6.92 -18.96 14.66
C THR A 190 7.59 -18.74 16.02
N ARG A 191 6.80 -18.82 17.11
CA ARG A 191 7.24 -18.60 18.49
C ARG A 191 7.79 -17.20 18.82
N SER A 192 7.70 -16.21 17.92
CA SER A 192 8.11 -14.82 18.18
C SER A 192 7.11 -14.00 19.02
N GLY A 193 6.10 -14.65 19.60
CA GLY A 193 5.12 -13.97 20.45
C GLY A 193 4.01 -13.20 19.72
N LYS A 194 3.79 -13.40 18.40
CA LYS A 194 2.73 -12.66 17.65
C LYS A 194 1.33 -12.70 18.30
N GLY A 195 0.99 -13.84 18.92
CA GLY A 195 -0.28 -14.04 19.61
C GLY A 195 -0.40 -13.13 20.83
N VAL A 196 0.54 -13.26 21.76
CA VAL A 196 0.55 -12.51 23.04
C VAL A 196 0.94 -11.04 22.88
N GLY A 197 1.74 -10.70 21.87
CA GLY A 197 2.29 -9.36 21.67
C GLY A 197 1.45 -8.44 20.79
N THR A 198 0.66 -9.00 19.87
CA THR A 198 -0.12 -8.19 18.91
C THR A 198 -1.57 -8.63 18.81
N VAL A 199 -1.84 -9.92 18.60
CA VAL A 199 -3.20 -10.42 18.38
C VAL A 199 -4.06 -10.21 19.63
N MET A 200 -3.75 -10.90 20.74
CA MET A 200 -4.55 -10.85 21.97
C MET A 200 -4.70 -9.42 22.53
N PRO A 201 -3.65 -8.58 22.60
CA PRO A 201 -3.83 -7.19 23.04
C PRO A 201 -4.78 -6.37 22.17
N ASN A 202 -4.80 -6.58 20.85
CA ASN A 202 -5.79 -5.96 19.97
C ASN A 202 -7.19 -6.52 20.23
N LEU A 203 -7.31 -7.85 20.40
CA LEU A 203 -8.60 -8.47 20.72
C LEU A 203 -9.17 -7.98 22.06
N LEU A 204 -8.33 -7.65 23.04
CA LEU A 204 -8.78 -7.16 24.35
C LEU A 204 -9.07 -5.66 24.39
N SER A 205 -8.46 -4.87 23.51
CA SER A 205 -8.56 -3.40 23.54
C SER A 205 -9.37 -2.77 22.40
N TYR A 206 -9.54 -3.46 21.26
CA TYR A 206 -10.34 -2.94 20.16
C TYR A 206 -11.84 -3.06 20.49
N THR A 207 -12.52 -1.92 20.58
CA THR A 207 -13.91 -1.82 21.03
C THR A 207 -14.95 -2.09 19.95
N GLY A 208 -14.54 -2.09 18.67
CA GLY A 208 -15.40 -2.40 17.54
C GLY A 208 -15.71 -3.89 17.40
N SER A 209 -16.60 -4.22 16.47
CA SER A 209 -16.88 -5.60 16.09
C SER A 209 -15.68 -6.27 15.44
N MET A 210 -15.55 -7.58 15.60
CA MET A 210 -14.42 -8.34 15.04
C MET A 210 -14.85 -9.69 14.49
N ILE A 211 -14.20 -10.08 13.39
CA ILE A 211 -14.24 -11.44 12.83
C ILE A 211 -12.83 -12.01 13.01
N ILE A 212 -12.73 -13.12 13.72
CA ILE A 212 -11.45 -13.69 14.17
C ILE A 212 -11.33 -15.09 13.62
N THR A 213 -10.33 -15.34 12.78
CA THR A 213 -9.94 -16.70 12.41
C THR A 213 -9.03 -17.25 13.51
N ASP A 214 -9.49 -18.32 14.18
CA ASP A 214 -8.81 -18.89 15.33
C ASP A 214 -8.57 -20.39 15.14
N PRO A 215 -7.50 -20.78 14.42
CA PRO A 215 -7.27 -22.19 14.11
C PRO A 215 -6.97 -23.09 15.30
N LYS A 216 -6.88 -22.55 16.52
CA LYS A 216 -6.56 -23.31 17.74
C LYS A 216 -7.60 -23.12 18.85
N GLY A 217 -8.55 -22.21 18.69
CA GLY A 217 -9.45 -21.81 19.79
C GLY A 217 -8.77 -20.98 20.90
N GLU A 218 -7.47 -20.67 20.76
CA GLU A 218 -6.67 -20.01 21.81
C GLU A 218 -7.09 -18.54 22.00
N ASN A 219 -7.50 -17.88 20.92
CA ASN A 219 -7.98 -16.51 21.01
C ASN A 219 -9.35 -16.47 21.68
N TYR A 220 -10.25 -17.41 21.35
CA TYR A 220 -11.55 -17.53 22.03
C TYR A 220 -11.35 -17.74 23.53
N ALA A 221 -10.59 -18.78 23.90
CA ALA A 221 -10.40 -19.17 25.29
C ALA A 221 -9.91 -18.02 26.18
N VAL A 222 -9.02 -17.18 25.65
CA VAL A 222 -8.42 -16.07 26.43
C VAL A 222 -9.27 -14.80 26.38
N THR A 223 -9.92 -14.49 25.26
CA THR A 223 -10.46 -13.14 25.02
C THR A 223 -11.98 -13.05 25.02
N ALA A 224 -12.70 -14.17 24.80
CA ALA A 224 -14.16 -14.16 24.67
C ALA A 224 -14.87 -13.59 25.90
N ALA A 225 -14.50 -14.05 27.11
CA ALA A 225 -15.10 -13.58 28.36
C ALA A 225 -14.83 -12.08 28.59
N TRP A 226 -13.59 -11.63 28.40
CA TRP A 226 -13.26 -10.20 28.51
C TRP A 226 -14.10 -9.35 27.56
N ARG A 227 -14.20 -9.76 26.29
CA ARG A 227 -14.98 -9.02 25.29
C ARG A 227 -16.47 -9.02 25.61
N ARG A 228 -17.00 -10.10 26.19
CA ARG A 228 -18.39 -10.15 26.67
C ARG A 228 -18.60 -9.20 27.86
N ASP A 229 -17.79 -9.35 28.89
CA ASP A 229 -18.08 -8.78 30.21
C ASP A 229 -17.60 -7.32 30.33
N HIS A 230 -16.49 -6.96 29.69
CA HIS A 230 -15.89 -5.63 29.80
C HIS A 230 -16.23 -4.75 28.60
N LEU A 231 -16.30 -5.33 27.40
CA LEU A 231 -16.64 -4.58 26.18
C LEU A 231 -18.14 -4.65 25.84
N GLN A 232 -18.90 -5.48 26.55
CA GLN A 232 -20.36 -5.65 26.39
C GLN A 232 -20.69 -6.06 24.95
N GLN A 233 -19.91 -7.00 24.41
CA GLN A 233 -20.09 -7.53 23.06
C GLN A 233 -20.87 -8.84 23.05
N ASN A 234 -21.69 -9.04 22.01
CA ASN A 234 -22.22 -10.34 21.69
C ASN A 234 -21.10 -11.25 21.14
N ILE A 235 -20.91 -12.42 21.75
CA ILE A 235 -19.85 -13.36 21.37
C ILE A 235 -20.47 -14.54 20.65
N VAL A 236 -19.95 -14.83 19.46
CA VAL A 236 -20.35 -15.97 18.62
C VAL A 236 -19.12 -16.83 18.34
N ALA A 237 -19.24 -18.13 18.54
CA ALA A 237 -18.22 -19.12 18.18
C ALA A 237 -18.78 -20.09 17.13
N LEU A 238 -18.23 -20.04 15.94
CA LEU A 238 -18.48 -21.02 14.87
C LEU A 238 -17.35 -22.05 14.94
N ASP A 239 -17.62 -23.14 15.64
CA ASP A 239 -16.63 -24.14 16.03
C ASP A 239 -17.15 -25.57 15.79
N PRO A 240 -17.13 -26.05 14.54
CA PRO A 240 -17.62 -27.38 14.19
C PRO A 240 -16.83 -28.54 14.82
N PHE A 241 -15.71 -28.26 15.50
CA PHE A 241 -14.83 -29.27 16.10
C PHE A 241 -14.81 -29.21 17.64
N ASP A 242 -15.66 -28.39 18.25
CA ASP A 242 -15.83 -28.27 19.71
C ASP A 242 -14.54 -27.91 20.48
N LEU A 243 -13.57 -27.24 19.85
CA LEU A 243 -12.34 -26.80 20.50
C LEU A 243 -12.55 -25.74 21.61
N THR A 244 -13.66 -25.03 21.57
CA THR A 244 -14.00 -23.93 22.49
C THR A 244 -14.97 -24.35 23.59
N LYS A 245 -15.36 -25.63 23.62
CA LYS A 245 -16.33 -26.18 24.59
C LYS A 245 -15.88 -25.99 26.03
N GLU A 246 -14.60 -26.23 26.33
CA GLU A 246 -14.05 -26.02 27.68
C GLU A 246 -14.06 -24.54 28.10
N GLY A 247 -14.05 -23.62 27.13
CA GLY A 247 -14.20 -22.19 27.36
C GLY A 247 -15.65 -21.72 27.57
N GLY A 248 -16.62 -22.65 27.68
CA GLY A 248 -18.03 -22.35 27.88
C GLY A 248 -18.75 -21.82 26.64
N ALA A 249 -18.21 -22.07 25.45
CA ALA A 249 -18.84 -21.63 24.21
C ALA A 249 -20.19 -22.33 23.99
N GLN A 250 -21.23 -21.54 23.71
CA GLN A 250 -22.41 -22.06 23.03
C GLN A 250 -22.10 -22.06 21.52
N MET A 251 -22.10 -23.26 20.92
CA MET A 251 -21.81 -23.42 19.50
C MET A 251 -22.88 -22.72 18.66
N ALA A 252 -22.44 -21.77 17.83
CA ALA A 252 -23.31 -21.11 16.90
C ALA A 252 -23.49 -21.93 15.62
N THR A 253 -24.65 -21.77 15.00
CA THR A 253 -24.99 -22.31 13.68
C THR A 253 -25.29 -21.15 12.74
N LEU A 254 -24.93 -21.32 11.48
CA LEU A 254 -25.10 -20.34 10.43
C LEU A 254 -25.46 -21.05 9.13
N ASN A 255 -26.71 -20.89 8.68
CA ASN A 255 -27.16 -21.37 7.39
C ASN A 255 -27.11 -20.22 6.37
N PRO A 256 -26.17 -20.21 5.41
CA PRO A 256 -26.05 -19.11 4.45
C PRO A 256 -27.25 -18.98 3.51
N VAL A 257 -28.07 -20.03 3.35
CA VAL A 257 -29.28 -19.98 2.51
C VAL A 257 -30.33 -19.04 3.10
N ASP A 258 -30.35 -18.84 4.44
CA ASP A 258 -31.26 -17.92 5.12
C ASP A 258 -31.06 -16.46 4.69
N PHE A 259 -29.95 -16.13 4.03
CA PHE A 259 -29.67 -14.77 3.56
C PHE A 259 -30.34 -14.45 2.24
N ILE A 260 -30.85 -15.47 1.55
CA ILE A 260 -31.54 -15.30 0.27
C ILE A 260 -32.99 -14.87 0.57
N ASP A 261 -33.23 -13.58 0.54
CA ASP A 261 -34.59 -13.04 0.51
C ASP A 261 -35.16 -13.14 -0.91
N ILE A 262 -35.93 -14.20 -1.18
CA ILE A 262 -36.52 -14.45 -2.52
C ILE A 262 -37.49 -13.36 -3.00
N ASN A 263 -37.96 -12.49 -2.10
CA ASN A 263 -38.81 -11.34 -2.42
C ASN A 263 -37.99 -10.06 -2.61
N GLY A 264 -36.71 -10.08 -2.21
CA GLY A 264 -35.77 -9.00 -2.35
C GLY A 264 -35.27 -8.82 -3.79
N LYS A 265 -34.46 -7.79 -4.02
CA LYS A 265 -33.85 -7.55 -5.34
C LYS A 265 -32.53 -8.27 -5.54
N ASP A 266 -31.85 -8.61 -4.44
CA ASP A 266 -30.46 -9.08 -4.45
C ASP A 266 -30.35 -10.62 -4.28
N TYR A 267 -31.46 -11.36 -4.42
CA TYR A 267 -31.48 -12.82 -4.18
C TYR A 267 -30.60 -13.58 -5.18
N VAL A 268 -30.55 -13.11 -6.42
CA VAL A 268 -29.72 -13.68 -7.49
C VAL A 268 -28.25 -13.52 -7.13
N GLU A 269 -27.83 -12.29 -6.83
CA GLU A 269 -26.46 -11.92 -6.47
C GLU A 269 -26.01 -12.66 -5.21
N THR A 270 -26.90 -12.80 -4.23
CA THR A 270 -26.64 -13.53 -2.99
C THR A 270 -26.42 -15.01 -3.27
N ALA A 271 -27.29 -15.66 -4.05
CA ALA A 271 -27.11 -17.07 -4.42
C ALA A 271 -25.85 -17.30 -5.27
N MET A 272 -25.52 -16.38 -6.18
CA MET A 272 -24.28 -16.43 -6.97
C MET A 272 -23.05 -16.33 -6.06
N MET A 273 -23.06 -15.41 -5.09
CA MET A 273 -21.99 -15.28 -4.10
C MET A 273 -21.79 -16.60 -3.33
N LEU A 274 -22.87 -17.25 -2.87
CA LEU A 274 -22.77 -18.51 -2.15
C LEU A 274 -22.16 -19.63 -3.01
N ALA A 275 -22.58 -19.74 -4.28
CA ALA A 275 -22.01 -20.71 -5.21
C ALA A 275 -20.51 -20.47 -5.46
N GLU A 276 -20.08 -19.20 -5.60
CA GLU A 276 -18.67 -18.81 -5.76
C GLU A 276 -17.82 -19.13 -4.52
N MET A 277 -18.39 -19.02 -3.31
CA MET A 277 -17.68 -19.35 -2.08
C MET A 277 -17.47 -20.86 -1.90
N ILE A 278 -18.40 -21.67 -2.39
CA ILE A 278 -18.30 -23.13 -2.39
C ILE A 278 -17.28 -23.58 -3.43
N ILE A 279 -17.47 -23.18 -4.70
CA ILE A 279 -16.62 -23.57 -5.82
C ILE A 279 -15.57 -22.49 -6.06
N GLY A 280 -14.37 -22.67 -5.51
CA GLY A 280 -13.28 -21.71 -5.69
C GLY A 280 -12.81 -21.61 -7.15
N ARG A 281 -12.12 -20.51 -7.48
CA ARG A 281 -11.56 -20.28 -8.83
C ARG A 281 -10.53 -21.36 -9.22
N GLY A 282 -10.52 -21.74 -10.50
CA GLY A 282 -9.50 -22.60 -11.08
C GLY A 282 -8.22 -21.82 -11.39
N HIS A 283 -7.07 -22.51 -11.36
CA HIS A 283 -5.79 -21.93 -11.80
C HIS A 283 -5.46 -22.29 -13.26
N ARG A 284 -6.20 -23.24 -13.86
CA ARG A 284 -6.04 -23.73 -15.24
C ARG A 284 -7.32 -23.50 -16.04
N THR A 285 -7.19 -23.32 -17.35
CA THR A 285 -8.29 -22.95 -18.26
C THR A 285 -9.38 -24.02 -18.38
N GLU A 286 -9.03 -25.30 -18.51
CA GLU A 286 -10.01 -26.40 -18.58
C GLU A 286 -10.76 -26.59 -17.26
N ASP A 287 -10.04 -26.57 -16.13
CA ASP A 287 -10.66 -26.56 -14.80
C ASP A 287 -11.61 -25.36 -14.63
N SER A 288 -11.31 -24.25 -15.30
CA SER A 288 -12.14 -23.04 -15.24
C SER A 288 -13.50 -23.24 -15.91
N HIS A 289 -13.58 -23.96 -17.04
CA HIS A 289 -14.86 -24.23 -17.71
C HIS A 289 -15.76 -25.10 -16.83
N TRP A 290 -15.25 -26.26 -16.38
CA TRP A 290 -16.03 -27.19 -15.55
C TRP A 290 -16.49 -26.53 -14.24
N LYS A 291 -15.63 -25.74 -13.60
CA LYS A 291 -15.99 -24.98 -12.39
C LYS A 291 -17.02 -23.90 -12.67
N LEU A 292 -16.95 -23.22 -13.82
CA LEU A 292 -17.93 -22.20 -14.18
C LEU A 292 -19.32 -22.80 -14.39
N GLU A 293 -19.41 -23.90 -15.13
CA GLU A 293 -20.67 -24.62 -15.34
C GLU A 293 -21.20 -25.21 -14.02
N ALA A 294 -20.33 -25.79 -13.19
CA ALA A 294 -20.71 -26.31 -11.89
C ALA A 294 -21.21 -25.22 -10.93
N LYS A 295 -20.66 -24.00 -11.00
CA LYS A 295 -21.17 -22.84 -10.26
C LYS A 295 -22.57 -22.47 -10.72
N GLY A 296 -22.80 -22.43 -12.04
CA GLY A 296 -24.12 -22.18 -12.62
C GLY A 296 -25.16 -23.20 -12.16
N LEU A 297 -24.79 -24.49 -12.15
CA LEU A 297 -25.63 -25.56 -11.62
C LEU A 297 -25.93 -25.37 -10.13
N LEU A 298 -24.89 -25.18 -9.32
CA LEU A 298 -25.01 -25.04 -7.86
C LEU A 298 -25.85 -23.82 -7.49
N PHE A 299 -25.67 -22.71 -8.20
CA PHE A 299 -26.48 -21.50 -8.08
C PHE A 299 -27.98 -21.79 -8.26
N SER A 300 -28.36 -22.47 -9.34
CA SER A 300 -29.77 -22.79 -9.61
C SER A 300 -30.35 -23.76 -8.58
N PHE A 301 -29.57 -24.73 -8.09
CA PHE A 301 -30.00 -25.63 -7.02
C PHE A 301 -30.15 -24.92 -5.66
N ILE A 302 -29.26 -23.98 -5.34
CA ILE A 302 -29.39 -23.14 -4.14
C ILE A 302 -30.69 -22.33 -4.20
N LEU A 303 -30.98 -21.69 -5.34
CA LEU A 303 -32.23 -20.94 -5.51
C LEU A 303 -33.46 -21.84 -5.49
N HIS A 304 -33.40 -23.04 -6.07
CA HIS A 304 -34.48 -24.01 -5.97
C HIS A 304 -34.79 -24.36 -4.52
N VAL A 305 -33.77 -24.72 -3.73
CA VAL A 305 -33.94 -25.01 -2.29
C VAL A 305 -34.43 -23.80 -1.50
N ALA A 306 -33.98 -22.58 -1.84
CA ALA A 306 -34.41 -21.37 -1.15
C ALA A 306 -35.86 -20.96 -1.44
N SER A 307 -36.36 -21.26 -2.65
CA SER A 307 -37.66 -20.75 -3.15
C SER A 307 -38.79 -21.76 -3.16
N ASP A 308 -38.50 -23.06 -3.17
CA ASP A 308 -39.52 -24.09 -3.19
C ASP A 308 -40.24 -24.19 -1.83
N GLU A 309 -41.57 -24.15 -1.84
CA GLU A 309 -42.41 -24.24 -0.64
C GLU A 309 -42.39 -25.65 -0.04
N THR A 310 -42.26 -26.69 -0.87
CA THR A 310 -42.19 -28.09 -0.41
C THR A 310 -40.90 -28.36 0.38
N LEU A 311 -39.88 -27.50 0.19
CA LEU A 311 -38.59 -27.57 0.87
C LEU A 311 -38.47 -26.56 2.03
N ALA A 312 -39.57 -25.94 2.47
CA ALA A 312 -39.54 -24.88 3.50
C ALA A 312 -38.83 -25.29 4.80
N ASN A 313 -38.93 -26.56 5.21
CA ASN A 313 -38.27 -27.09 6.41
C ASN A 313 -36.81 -27.52 6.19
N ASP A 314 -36.33 -27.51 4.95
CA ASP A 314 -35.02 -28.03 4.54
C ASP A 314 -34.20 -27.00 3.73
N ARG A 315 -34.43 -25.70 3.96
CA ARG A 315 -33.81 -24.59 3.21
C ARG A 315 -32.34 -24.36 3.58
N HIS A 316 -31.50 -25.37 3.38
CA HIS A 316 -30.09 -25.35 3.76
C HIS A 316 -29.20 -26.08 2.74
N LEU A 317 -27.89 -25.82 2.78
CA LEU A 317 -26.92 -26.39 1.83
C LEU A 317 -26.85 -27.93 1.86
N ILE A 318 -27.27 -28.56 2.97
CA ILE A 318 -27.30 -30.02 3.10
C ILE A 318 -28.32 -30.60 2.12
N LYS A 319 -29.50 -29.98 1.99
CA LYS A 319 -30.54 -30.37 1.02
C LYS A 319 -30.04 -30.17 -0.40
N VAL A 320 -29.37 -29.05 -0.69
CA VAL A 320 -28.73 -28.81 -1.98
C VAL A 320 -27.81 -29.97 -2.36
N ARG A 321 -26.95 -30.41 -1.42
CA ARG A 321 -26.10 -31.58 -1.64
C ARG A 321 -26.90 -32.86 -1.87
N GLN A 322 -27.91 -33.13 -1.04
CA GLN A 322 -28.76 -34.32 -1.18
C GLN A 322 -29.33 -34.39 -2.60
N LEU A 323 -29.91 -33.30 -3.10
CA LEU A 323 -30.45 -33.19 -4.46
C LEU A 323 -29.36 -33.41 -5.54
N LEU A 324 -28.18 -32.79 -5.39
CA LEU A 324 -27.06 -32.96 -6.34
C LEU A 324 -26.51 -34.39 -6.42
N THR A 325 -26.73 -35.22 -5.39
CA THR A 325 -26.22 -36.59 -5.29
C THR A 325 -27.29 -37.67 -5.48
N GLN A 326 -28.49 -37.30 -5.92
CA GLN A 326 -29.58 -38.26 -6.19
C GLN A 326 -29.24 -39.21 -7.34
N GLY A 327 -29.91 -40.37 -7.35
CA GLY A 327 -29.93 -41.27 -8.51
C GLY A 327 -30.61 -40.62 -9.72
N SER A 328 -30.45 -41.23 -10.89
CA SER A 328 -30.95 -40.69 -12.17
C SER A 328 -32.43 -40.33 -12.15
N ASP A 329 -33.26 -41.21 -11.59
CA ASP A 329 -34.72 -41.08 -11.64
C ASP A 329 -35.19 -39.92 -10.76
N ASP A 330 -34.65 -39.81 -9.54
CA ASP A 330 -34.96 -38.72 -8.63
C ASP A 330 -34.36 -37.39 -9.09
N MET A 331 -33.17 -37.41 -9.70
CA MET A 331 -32.59 -36.23 -10.36
C MET A 331 -33.51 -35.73 -11.48
N GLY A 332 -34.09 -36.63 -12.27
CA GLY A 332 -35.07 -36.29 -13.30
C GLY A 332 -36.29 -35.59 -12.72
N LYS A 333 -36.83 -36.08 -11.59
CA LYS A 333 -37.94 -35.42 -10.88
C LYS A 333 -37.56 -34.03 -10.37
N THR A 334 -36.37 -33.90 -9.79
CA THR A 334 -35.84 -32.60 -9.31
C THR A 334 -35.71 -31.60 -10.46
N LEU A 335 -35.16 -32.01 -11.60
CA LEU A 335 -35.06 -31.14 -12.79
C LEU A 335 -36.45 -30.77 -13.34
N CYS A 336 -37.44 -31.67 -13.31
CA CYS A 336 -38.81 -31.33 -13.65
C CYS A 336 -39.41 -30.28 -12.71
N ALA A 337 -39.27 -30.45 -11.39
CA ALA A 337 -39.74 -29.46 -10.41
C ALA A 337 -39.06 -28.10 -10.60
N MET A 338 -37.76 -28.08 -10.93
CA MET A 338 -37.04 -26.85 -11.24
C MET A 338 -37.57 -26.14 -12.50
N LYS A 339 -38.01 -26.88 -13.53
CA LYS A 339 -38.62 -26.30 -14.75
C LYS A 339 -39.98 -25.63 -14.46
N ASP A 340 -40.70 -26.11 -13.46
CA ASP A 340 -41.99 -25.56 -13.03
C ASP A 340 -41.86 -24.42 -11.99
N SER A 341 -40.63 -24.10 -11.57
CA SER A 341 -40.37 -23.03 -10.60
C SER A 341 -40.88 -21.67 -11.08
N HIS A 342 -41.33 -20.81 -10.16
CA HIS A 342 -41.70 -19.43 -10.46
C HIS A 342 -40.49 -18.54 -10.78
N LEU A 343 -39.28 -18.90 -10.32
CA LEU A 343 -38.05 -18.15 -10.57
C LEU A 343 -37.41 -18.51 -11.91
N LEU A 344 -37.12 -17.49 -12.73
CA LEU A 344 -36.49 -17.65 -14.04
C LEU A 344 -35.15 -18.40 -13.96
N GLN A 345 -34.31 -18.05 -12.99
CA GLN A 345 -32.95 -18.57 -12.83
C GLN A 345 -32.90 -20.05 -12.45
N VAL A 346 -33.97 -20.55 -11.82
CA VAL A 346 -34.15 -21.97 -11.50
C VAL A 346 -34.54 -22.73 -12.77
N ARG A 347 -35.51 -22.22 -13.54
CA ARG A 347 -35.94 -22.80 -14.82
C ARG A 347 -34.80 -22.84 -15.84
N GLU A 348 -34.06 -21.73 -15.99
CA GLU A 348 -32.89 -21.65 -16.87
C GLU A 348 -31.81 -22.65 -16.48
N GLY A 349 -31.58 -22.85 -15.18
CA GLY A 349 -30.65 -23.86 -14.68
C GLY A 349 -31.01 -25.27 -15.13
N ALA A 350 -32.29 -25.65 -15.01
CA ALA A 350 -32.77 -26.95 -15.45
C ALA A 350 -32.65 -27.13 -16.98
N HIS A 351 -33.11 -26.16 -17.77
CA HIS A 351 -32.99 -26.21 -19.23
C HIS A 351 -31.53 -26.28 -19.70
N ARG A 352 -30.61 -25.54 -19.07
CA ARG A 352 -29.18 -25.57 -19.40
C ARG A 352 -28.59 -26.96 -19.21
N ILE A 353 -29.04 -27.71 -18.21
CA ILE A 353 -28.58 -29.08 -17.95
C ILE A 353 -29.18 -30.08 -18.95
N GLU A 354 -30.45 -29.92 -19.33
CA GLU A 354 -31.10 -30.77 -20.33
C GLU A 354 -30.53 -30.61 -21.74
N GLN A 355 -30.07 -29.42 -22.10
CA GLN A 355 -29.47 -29.14 -23.40
C GLN A 355 -28.04 -29.69 -23.55
N LYS A 356 -27.39 -30.09 -22.45
CA LYS A 356 -26.02 -30.62 -22.49
C LYS A 356 -25.98 -32.06 -22.96
N SER A 357 -24.92 -32.40 -23.70
CA SER A 357 -24.59 -33.78 -24.00
C SER A 357 -24.36 -34.58 -22.71
N ASP A 358 -24.59 -35.90 -22.74
CA ASP A 358 -24.44 -36.77 -21.55
C ASP A 358 -23.06 -36.64 -20.89
N ARG A 359 -22.01 -36.57 -21.69
CA ARG A 359 -20.63 -36.42 -21.20
C ARG A 359 -20.41 -35.09 -20.50
N GLU A 360 -20.88 -33.99 -21.10
CA GLU A 360 -20.73 -32.67 -20.51
C GLU A 360 -21.57 -32.54 -19.24
N ARG A 361 -22.82 -32.99 -19.28
CA ARG A 361 -23.72 -33.04 -18.12
C ARG A 361 -23.08 -33.80 -16.95
N SER A 362 -22.54 -34.98 -17.21
CA SER A 362 -21.83 -35.78 -16.19
C SER A 362 -20.59 -35.05 -15.64
N GLY A 363 -19.83 -34.36 -16.49
CA GLY A 363 -18.68 -33.53 -16.08
C GLY A 363 -19.08 -32.38 -15.15
N VAL A 364 -20.19 -31.70 -15.43
CA VAL A 364 -20.72 -30.61 -14.59
C VAL A 364 -21.18 -31.13 -13.23
N PHE A 365 -21.98 -32.21 -13.20
CA PHE A 365 -22.46 -32.79 -11.93
C PHE A 365 -21.30 -33.33 -11.08
N SER A 366 -20.37 -34.09 -11.66
CA SER A 366 -19.22 -34.63 -10.92
C SER A 366 -18.34 -33.51 -10.32
N THR A 367 -18.18 -32.40 -11.03
CA THR A 367 -17.47 -31.22 -10.52
C THR A 367 -18.22 -30.58 -9.34
N ALA A 368 -19.53 -30.37 -9.46
CA ALA A 368 -20.35 -29.80 -8.39
C ALA A 368 -20.39 -30.70 -7.15
N GLN A 369 -20.53 -32.02 -7.33
CA GLN A 369 -20.53 -33.01 -6.25
C GLN A 369 -19.19 -33.05 -5.50
N SER A 370 -18.08 -32.93 -6.23
CA SER A 370 -16.72 -32.89 -5.65
C SER A 370 -16.53 -31.66 -4.76
N HIS A 371 -16.95 -30.48 -5.24
CA HIS A 371 -16.82 -29.24 -4.46
C HIS A 371 -17.80 -29.12 -3.28
N THR A 372 -18.86 -29.91 -3.26
CA THR A 372 -19.82 -29.97 -2.14
C THR A 372 -19.52 -31.12 -1.17
N HIS A 373 -18.46 -31.90 -1.37
CA HIS A 373 -18.18 -33.11 -0.57
C HIS A 373 -18.10 -32.85 0.94
N PHE A 374 -17.55 -31.69 1.34
CA PHE A 374 -17.41 -31.27 2.74
C PHE A 374 -18.75 -31.23 3.50
N LEU A 375 -19.88 -31.00 2.82
CA LEU A 375 -21.21 -30.99 3.42
C LEU A 375 -21.69 -32.38 3.86
N SER A 376 -20.98 -33.46 3.50
CA SER A 376 -21.26 -34.81 4.01
C SER A 376 -20.79 -35.00 5.45
N SER A 377 -19.92 -34.12 5.96
CA SER A 377 -19.43 -34.20 7.33
C SER A 377 -20.58 -33.96 8.32
N PRO A 378 -20.83 -34.83 9.30
CA PRO A 378 -21.86 -34.61 10.33
C PRO A 378 -21.69 -33.27 11.06
N ARG A 379 -20.43 -32.83 11.25
CA ARG A 379 -20.09 -31.53 11.84
C ARG A 379 -20.60 -30.37 10.98
N MET A 380 -20.43 -30.45 9.66
CA MET A 380 -20.93 -29.43 8.73
C MET A 380 -22.44 -29.45 8.63
N GLN A 381 -23.04 -30.64 8.65
CA GLN A 381 -24.50 -30.78 8.66
C GLN A 381 -25.09 -30.07 9.88
N TYR A 382 -24.49 -30.24 11.06
CA TYR A 382 -24.92 -29.54 12.27
C TYR A 382 -24.78 -28.02 12.15
N VAL A 383 -23.57 -27.50 11.82
CA VAL A 383 -23.33 -26.04 11.88
C VAL A 383 -23.97 -25.24 10.74
N LEU A 384 -24.39 -25.90 9.64
CA LEU A 384 -25.02 -25.25 8.49
C LEU A 384 -26.52 -25.53 8.35
N ALA A 385 -27.13 -26.34 9.21
CA ALA A 385 -28.55 -26.69 9.10
C ALA A 385 -29.51 -25.57 9.53
N SER A 386 -29.06 -24.64 10.37
CA SER A 386 -29.87 -23.54 10.89
C SER A 386 -29.02 -22.31 11.18
N THR A 387 -29.66 -21.17 11.39
CA THR A 387 -29.00 -19.96 11.90
C THR A 387 -29.51 -19.64 13.30
N ASN A 388 -28.62 -19.68 14.29
CA ASN A 388 -28.92 -19.23 15.66
C ASN A 388 -28.15 -17.96 16.07
N CYS A 389 -27.39 -17.39 15.14
CA CYS A 389 -26.62 -16.16 15.36
C CYS A 389 -27.09 -15.04 14.42
N ASN A 390 -27.27 -13.83 14.99
CA ASN A 390 -27.64 -12.66 14.20
C ASN A 390 -26.38 -11.89 13.79
N LEU A 391 -25.90 -12.12 12.56
CA LEU A 391 -24.72 -11.46 12.00
C LEU A 391 -24.95 -9.99 11.62
N GLU A 392 -26.19 -9.51 11.49
CA GLU A 392 -26.47 -8.08 11.23
C GLU A 392 -25.86 -7.17 12.31
N LYS A 393 -25.71 -7.71 13.52
CA LYS A 393 -25.09 -7.03 14.66
C LYS A 393 -23.60 -6.75 14.44
N LEU A 394 -22.93 -7.33 13.43
CA LEU A 394 -21.56 -6.98 13.08
C LEU A 394 -21.42 -5.51 12.66
N ARG A 395 -22.37 -4.98 11.89
CA ARG A 395 -22.30 -3.59 11.37
C ARG A 395 -22.71 -2.54 12.41
N LYS A 396 -23.84 -2.76 13.08
CA LYS A 396 -24.46 -1.77 13.99
C LYS A 396 -24.19 -2.02 15.46
N GLY A 397 -23.82 -3.25 15.81
CA GLY A 397 -23.66 -3.69 17.19
C GLY A 397 -22.21 -3.76 17.63
N LYS A 398 -22.03 -4.30 18.84
CA LYS A 398 -20.74 -4.74 19.37
C LYS A 398 -20.75 -6.26 19.31
N MET A 399 -20.15 -6.86 18.28
CA MET A 399 -20.17 -8.30 18.09
C MET A 399 -18.80 -8.84 17.77
N THR A 400 -18.46 -9.99 18.34
CA THR A 400 -17.25 -10.73 17.98
C THR A 400 -17.61 -12.13 17.51
N VAL A 401 -17.19 -12.46 16.31
CA VAL A 401 -17.34 -13.79 15.71
C VAL A 401 -15.97 -14.46 15.71
N TYR A 402 -15.84 -15.56 16.44
CA TYR A 402 -14.70 -16.46 16.37
C TYR A 402 -15.03 -17.60 15.41
N ILE A 403 -14.18 -17.78 14.40
CA ILE A 403 -14.27 -18.85 13.41
C ILE A 403 -13.14 -19.83 13.72
N VAL A 404 -13.51 -20.97 14.31
CA VAL A 404 -12.56 -21.94 14.84
C VAL A 404 -12.47 -23.11 13.88
N LEU A 405 -11.32 -23.24 13.22
CA LEU A 405 -11.06 -24.30 12.26
C LEU A 405 -9.63 -24.82 12.42
N PRO A 406 -9.44 -26.04 12.93
CA PRO A 406 -8.12 -26.62 13.12
C PRO A 406 -7.30 -26.60 11.83
N ARG A 407 -5.97 -26.40 11.95
CA ARG A 407 -5.08 -26.20 10.81
C ARG A 407 -5.07 -27.38 9.86
N GLU A 408 -5.14 -28.59 10.41
CA GLU A 408 -5.23 -29.86 9.71
C GLU A 408 -6.47 -29.98 8.81
N TYR A 409 -7.52 -29.22 9.12
CA TYR A 409 -8.81 -29.24 8.42
C TYR A 409 -9.01 -28.04 7.49
N LEU A 410 -8.07 -27.09 7.46
CA LEU A 410 -8.18 -25.87 6.65
C LEU A 410 -8.37 -26.15 5.16
N SER A 411 -7.66 -27.14 4.60
CA SER A 411 -7.79 -27.49 3.19
C SER A 411 -9.16 -28.13 2.89
N THR A 412 -9.53 -29.13 3.69
CA THR A 412 -10.77 -29.89 3.53
C THR A 412 -12.03 -29.03 3.68
N PHE A 413 -12.02 -28.09 4.63
CA PHE A 413 -13.16 -27.21 4.94
C PHE A 413 -12.90 -25.75 4.53
N ALA A 414 -11.97 -25.52 3.60
CA ALA A 414 -11.77 -24.19 3.00
C ALA A 414 -13.08 -23.59 2.44
N PRO A 415 -13.97 -24.35 1.76
CA PRO A 415 -15.27 -23.82 1.32
C PRO A 415 -16.14 -23.29 2.46
N TRP A 416 -16.20 -24.01 3.59
CA TRP A 416 -16.93 -23.56 4.78
C TRP A 416 -16.33 -22.27 5.36
N LEU A 417 -15.00 -22.20 5.47
CA LEU A 417 -14.33 -20.98 5.97
C LEU A 417 -14.63 -19.77 5.08
N ARG A 418 -14.57 -19.94 3.75
CA ARG A 418 -14.94 -18.90 2.78
C ARG A 418 -16.41 -18.48 2.93
N LEU A 419 -17.32 -19.45 3.05
CA LEU A 419 -18.74 -19.18 3.25
C LEU A 419 -18.97 -18.32 4.49
N VAL A 420 -18.38 -18.69 5.63
CA VAL A 420 -18.55 -17.96 6.90
C VAL A 420 -17.95 -16.56 6.84
N ILE A 421 -16.72 -16.41 6.31
CA ILE A 421 -16.07 -15.09 6.21
C ILE A 421 -16.88 -14.18 5.28
N SER A 422 -17.30 -14.68 4.13
CA SER A 422 -18.10 -13.91 3.17
C SER A 422 -19.48 -13.59 3.71
N SER A 423 -20.07 -14.49 4.50
CA SER A 423 -21.32 -14.23 5.23
C SER A 423 -21.19 -13.07 6.21
N CYS A 424 -20.11 -13.04 6.98
CA CYS A 424 -19.83 -11.92 7.89
C CYS A 424 -19.58 -10.62 7.11
N TYR A 425 -18.82 -10.68 6.02
CA TYR A 425 -18.53 -9.54 5.17
C TYR A 425 -19.78 -8.98 4.47
N TYR A 426 -20.67 -9.86 4.02
CA TYR A 426 -21.98 -9.51 3.48
C TYR A 426 -22.72 -8.63 4.47
N TRP A 427 -22.91 -9.05 5.72
CA TRP A 427 -23.62 -8.24 6.71
C TRP A 427 -22.91 -6.94 7.12
N CYS A 428 -21.59 -6.88 7.01
CA CYS A 428 -20.84 -5.63 7.19
C CYS A 428 -21.08 -4.62 6.08
N THR A 429 -21.34 -5.07 4.84
CA THR A 429 -21.37 -4.22 3.64
C THR A 429 -22.78 -4.02 3.06
N HIS A 430 -23.67 -4.99 3.24
CA HIS A 430 -25.03 -4.96 2.75
C HIS A 430 -25.83 -3.87 3.50
N SER A 431 -26.42 -2.96 2.73
CA SER A 431 -27.24 -1.87 3.27
C SER A 431 -28.68 -2.34 3.44
N ALA A 432 -29.12 -2.49 4.69
CA ALA A 432 -30.52 -2.20 4.97
C ALA A 432 -30.75 -0.73 4.58
N ALA A 433 -31.43 -0.52 3.45
CA ALA A 433 -31.65 0.78 2.86
C ALA A 433 -32.20 1.81 3.87
N LYS A 434 -31.40 2.83 4.17
CA LYS A 434 -31.92 4.19 4.29
C LYS A 434 -31.21 5.02 3.24
N LYS A 435 -31.92 5.30 2.13
CA LYS A 435 -31.51 6.39 1.23
C LYS A 435 -31.34 7.66 2.09
N PRO A 436 -30.32 8.49 1.88
CA PRO A 436 -30.38 9.86 2.38
C PRO A 436 -31.59 10.51 1.72
N THR A 437 -32.53 10.98 2.54
CA THR A 437 -33.57 11.89 2.10
C THR A 437 -32.84 13.11 1.57
N VAL A 438 -32.78 13.27 0.26
CA VAL A 438 -32.42 14.55 -0.33
C VAL A 438 -33.61 15.45 -0.03
N THR A 439 -33.48 16.25 1.03
CA THR A 439 -34.33 17.43 1.22
C THR A 439 -34.14 18.30 -0.02
N GLN A 440 -35.20 18.42 -0.83
CA GLN A 440 -35.32 19.45 -1.84
C GLN A 440 -35.54 20.80 -1.15
#